data_AF-E1R8C3-F1
#
_entry.id   AF-E1R8C3-F1
#
_cell.length_a   1.000
_cell.length_b   1.000
_cell.length_c   1.000
_cell.angle_alpha   90.00
_cell.angle_beta   90.00
_cell.angle_gamma   90.00
#
_symmetry.space_group_name_H-M   'P 1'
#
loop_
_entity.id
_entity.type
_entity.pdbx_description
1 polymer ?
#
loop_
_entity_poly.entity_id
_entity_poly.type
_entity_poly.pdbx_seq_one_letter_code
_entity_poly.pdbx_strand_id
1 'polypeptide(L)'
;MYRFEPIPGIFYGRFDRMVTYPAVLSMVHQYEESKESKEIEKLCLTDEGYQPFRIYDFDGDFSILKNPLKIFFKTLWDGVLHLSIIRKRIGSLDDYYDDFVRTNTKDMCPYCGLYLIDEVDVKTWEAFDHYVLKRIYPFLSVDFKNLASMCNKCNSGNKGNKDPLHDSSNNRKKAFYLFKEDYGQIEIKVTLAHGDYENLFLRLVMRKVCLDR
;
A
#
# COMPACT_ATOMS: atom_id res chain seq x y z
N MET A 1 -3.83 -19.25 -12.42
CA MET A 1 -4.07 -19.52 -11.00
C MET A 1 -2.74 -19.92 -10.37
N TYR A 2 -1.88 -18.95 -10.10
CA TYR A 2 -0.65 -19.18 -9.34
C TYR A 2 -0.94 -18.76 -7.91
N ARG A 3 -1.03 -19.74 -7.04
CA ARG A 3 -1.15 -19.55 -5.60
C ARG A 3 0.18 -18.92 -5.16
N PHE A 4 0.19 -17.62 -4.85
CA PHE A 4 1.30 -17.01 -4.12
C PHE A 4 1.29 -17.61 -2.72
N GLU A 5 1.95 -18.76 -2.55
CA GLU A 5 2.23 -19.25 -1.21
C GLU A 5 3.18 -18.25 -0.55
N PRO A 6 2.86 -17.76 0.66
CA PRO A 6 3.76 -16.88 1.38
C PRO A 6 5.08 -17.60 1.56
N ILE A 7 6.16 -17.05 1.00
CA ILE A 7 7.52 -17.61 1.14
C ILE A 7 7.84 -17.64 2.64
N PRO A 8 7.97 -18.82 3.27
CA PRO A 8 8.35 -18.91 4.66
C PRO A 8 9.78 -18.40 4.80
N GLY A 9 9.97 -17.23 5.41
CA GLY A 9 11.30 -16.72 5.77
C GLY A 9 11.64 -15.30 5.29
N ILE A 10 10.77 -14.62 4.55
CA ILE A 10 10.97 -13.19 4.25
C ILE A 10 10.27 -12.38 5.35
N PHE A 11 11.05 -11.99 6.37
CA PHE A 11 10.68 -11.21 7.57
C PHE A 11 9.80 -11.89 8.65
N TYR A 12 10.00 -13.18 8.89
CA TYR A 12 9.76 -13.77 10.24
C TYR A 12 11.07 -14.19 10.94
N GLY A 13 12.22 -13.79 10.40
CA GLY A 13 13.54 -14.19 10.84
C GLY A 13 14.26 -13.14 11.67
N ARG A 14 14.07 -13.23 12.99
CA ARG A 14 15.02 -12.85 14.04
C ARG A 14 15.75 -11.49 13.95
N PHE A 15 15.12 -10.43 14.48
CA PHE A 15 15.80 -9.19 14.89
C PHE A 15 16.70 -9.37 16.14
N ASP A 16 16.72 -10.55 16.77
CA ASP A 16 17.33 -10.85 18.07
C ASP A 16 18.88 -10.86 18.12
N ARG A 17 19.59 -10.59 17.03
CA ARG A 17 21.06 -10.63 17.01
C ARG A 17 21.79 -9.32 16.69
N MET A 18 21.08 -8.19 16.66
CA MET A 18 21.71 -6.87 16.44
C MET A 18 21.42 -5.82 17.52
N VAL A 19 20.90 -6.23 18.69
CA VAL A 19 20.24 -5.28 19.59
C VAL A 19 20.76 -5.36 21.02
N THR A 20 21.72 -4.50 21.39
CA THR A 20 22.17 -4.30 22.78
C THR A 20 21.63 -3.02 23.42
N TYR A 21 20.78 -2.27 22.70
CA TYR A 21 20.26 -0.99 23.18
C TYR A 21 18.81 -1.11 23.68
N PRO A 22 18.48 -0.71 24.92
CA PRO A 22 17.12 -0.80 25.47
C PRO A 22 16.05 -0.16 24.56
N ALA A 23 16.36 0.98 23.93
CA ALA A 23 15.44 1.64 23.00
C ALA A 23 15.16 0.79 21.74
N VAL A 24 16.14 0.02 21.27
CA VAL A 24 15.98 -0.86 20.11
C VAL A 24 15.26 -2.15 20.51
N LEU A 25 15.41 -2.61 21.76
CA LEU A 25 14.62 -3.72 22.28
C LEU A 25 13.15 -3.35 22.44
N SER A 26 12.85 -2.17 22.99
CA SER A 26 11.49 -1.61 23.03
C SER A 26 10.92 -1.36 21.64
N MET A 27 11.76 -0.93 20.69
CA MET A 27 11.38 -0.82 19.28
C MET A 27 10.99 -2.19 18.70
N VAL A 28 11.79 -3.23 18.93
CA VAL A 28 11.46 -4.59 18.49
C VAL A 28 10.18 -5.07 19.16
N HIS A 29 9.97 -4.81 20.45
CA HIS A 29 8.76 -5.21 21.17
C HIS A 29 7.50 -4.52 20.62
N GLN A 30 7.49 -3.19 20.53
CA GLN A 30 6.34 -2.43 20.03
C GLN A 30 6.11 -2.66 18.53
N TYR A 31 7.19 -2.88 17.77
CA TYR A 31 7.10 -3.37 16.41
C TYR A 31 6.43 -4.74 16.40
N GLU A 32 6.91 -5.73 17.15
CA GLU A 32 6.32 -7.07 17.28
C GLU A 32 4.86 -7.04 17.74
N GLU A 33 4.41 -6.06 18.53
CA GLU A 33 3.00 -5.92 18.90
C GLU A 33 2.14 -5.40 17.74
N SER A 34 2.70 -4.58 16.86
CA SER A 34 2.00 -4.01 15.69
C SER A 34 1.85 -4.96 14.49
N LYS A 35 1.86 -6.30 14.68
CA LYS A 35 1.91 -7.29 13.57
C LYS A 35 0.89 -7.02 12.47
N GLU A 36 -0.34 -6.69 12.85
CA GLU A 36 -1.42 -6.42 11.91
C GLU A 36 -1.21 -5.13 11.10
N SER A 37 -0.47 -4.16 11.66
CA SER A 37 -0.11 -2.94 10.95
C SER A 37 0.96 -3.18 9.89
N LYS A 38 1.71 -4.29 9.96
CA LYS A 38 2.73 -4.66 8.97
C LYS A 38 2.17 -5.42 7.77
N GLU A 39 0.89 -5.72 7.77
CA GLU A 39 0.23 -6.46 6.70
C GLU A 39 -0.72 -5.50 5.98
N ILE A 40 -0.28 -4.95 4.84
CA ILE A 40 -1.08 -3.99 4.08
C ILE A 40 -2.47 -4.52 3.71
N GLU A 41 -2.58 -5.83 3.47
CA GLU A 41 -3.85 -6.48 3.21
C GLU A 41 -4.83 -6.28 4.38
N LYS A 42 -4.40 -6.59 5.61
CA LYS A 42 -5.21 -6.34 6.81
C LYS A 42 -5.50 -4.86 6.96
N LEU A 43 -4.50 -4.00 6.73
CA LEU A 43 -4.72 -2.56 6.77
C LEU A 43 -5.83 -2.10 5.84
N CYS A 44 -5.95 -2.68 4.65
CA CYS A 44 -6.95 -2.27 3.69
C CYS A 44 -8.31 -2.95 3.93
N LEU A 45 -8.32 -4.21 4.37
CA LEU A 45 -9.52 -5.06 4.42
C LEU A 45 -10.25 -5.06 5.75
N THR A 46 -9.62 -4.65 6.85
CA THR A 46 -10.31 -4.70 8.15
C THR A 46 -11.40 -3.62 8.21
N ASP A 47 -12.59 -4.06 8.60
CA ASP A 47 -13.81 -3.26 8.75
C ASP A 47 -13.72 -2.23 9.90
N GLU A 48 -14.79 -1.45 10.04
CA GLU A 48 -15.00 -0.41 11.05
C GLU A 48 -14.58 -0.87 12.45
N GLY A 49 -13.47 -0.33 12.97
CA GLY A 49 -12.98 -0.58 14.33
C GLY A 49 -11.48 -0.79 14.42
N TYR A 50 -10.82 -1.30 13.37
CA TYR A 50 -9.38 -1.47 13.38
C TYR A 50 -8.64 -0.16 13.08
N GLN A 51 -7.92 0.33 14.08
CA GLN A 51 -7.05 1.51 13.97
C GLN A 51 -5.62 1.04 13.71
N PRO A 52 -5.09 1.26 12.50
CA PRO A 52 -3.74 0.84 12.19
C PRO A 52 -2.75 1.72 12.92
N PHE A 53 -1.74 1.11 13.52
CA PHE A 53 -0.73 1.83 14.29
C PHE A 53 0.12 2.70 13.36
N ARG A 54 0.09 4.02 13.53
CA ARG A 54 0.83 4.99 12.72
C ARG A 54 2.09 5.43 13.46
N ILE A 55 3.04 5.97 12.70
CA ILE A 55 4.23 6.57 13.30
C ILE A 55 3.92 7.72 14.27
N TYR A 56 2.73 8.34 14.15
CA TYR A 56 2.32 9.41 15.04
C TYR A 56 1.69 8.91 16.35
N ASP A 57 1.28 7.64 16.40
CA ASP A 57 0.63 7.02 17.56
C ASP A 57 1.65 6.62 18.66
N PHE A 58 2.96 6.68 18.39
CA PHE A 58 3.97 6.68 19.45
C PHE A 58 3.80 7.94 20.32
N ASP A 59 3.49 7.80 21.60
CA ASP A 59 3.26 8.91 22.53
C ASP A 59 4.14 8.80 23.79
N GLY A 60 4.00 9.77 24.70
CA GLY A 60 4.80 9.84 25.93
C GLY A 60 6.30 9.70 25.68
N ASP A 61 6.93 8.82 26.46
CA ASP A 61 8.36 8.51 26.37
C ASP A 61 8.75 7.85 25.04
N PHE A 62 7.81 7.20 24.35
CA PHE A 62 8.07 6.54 23.07
C PHE A 62 8.08 7.51 21.88
N SER A 63 7.67 8.77 22.07
CA SER A 63 7.71 9.80 21.02
C SER A 63 9.11 10.03 20.45
N ILE A 64 10.16 9.78 21.24
CA ILE A 64 11.58 9.85 20.83
C ILE A 64 11.91 8.87 19.70
N LEU A 65 11.14 7.79 19.54
CA LEU A 65 11.39 6.74 18.55
C LEU A 65 10.89 7.09 17.15
N LYS A 66 10.02 8.10 17.00
CA LYS A 66 9.41 8.48 15.70
C LYS A 66 10.45 8.75 14.62
N ASN A 67 11.46 9.55 14.94
CA ASN A 67 12.49 9.95 13.98
C ASN A 67 13.47 8.81 13.67
N PRO A 68 14.05 8.11 14.67
CA PRO A 68 14.86 6.92 14.42
C PRO A 68 14.17 5.88 13.53
N LEU A 69 12.88 5.59 13.77
CA LEU A 69 12.11 4.65 12.97
C LEU A 69 11.94 5.11 11.52
N LYS A 70 11.59 6.39 11.31
CA LYS A 70 11.52 6.97 9.96
C LYS A 70 12.85 6.86 9.24
N ILE A 71 13.95 7.18 9.91
CA ILE A 71 15.31 7.10 9.34
C ILE A 71 15.66 5.65 9.01
N PHE A 72 15.39 4.71 9.92
CA PHE A 72 15.66 3.29 9.74
C PHE A 72 14.96 2.74 8.49
N PHE A 73 13.63 2.87 8.40
CA PHE A 73 12.87 2.35 7.27
C PHE A 73 13.19 3.08 5.96
N LYS A 74 13.44 4.40 6.00
CA LYS A 74 13.95 5.14 4.84
C LYS A 74 15.30 4.59 4.38
N THR A 75 16.19 4.26 5.31
CA THR A 75 17.52 3.71 4.99
C THR A 75 17.42 2.31 4.39
N LEU A 76 16.51 1.47 4.91
CA LEU A 76 16.22 0.17 4.30
C LEU A 76 15.77 0.34 2.85
N TRP A 77 14.81 1.22 2.61
CA TRP A 77 14.26 1.50 1.29
C TRP A 77 15.31 2.11 0.33
N ASP A 78 15.91 3.24 0.68
CA ASP A 78 16.81 4.00 -0.21
C ASP A 78 18.20 3.34 -0.36
N GLY A 79 18.68 2.61 0.66
CA GLY A 79 20.08 2.20 0.76
C GLY A 79 20.32 0.69 0.76
N VAL A 80 19.37 -0.12 1.24
CA VAL A 80 19.59 -1.56 1.46
C VAL A 80 18.99 -2.42 0.34
N LEU A 81 17.82 -2.06 -0.19
CA LEU A 81 17.14 -2.84 -1.23
C LEU A 81 17.95 -2.99 -2.53
N HIS A 82 18.87 -2.05 -2.81
CA HIS A 82 19.72 -2.08 -3.99
C HIS A 82 20.96 -2.98 -3.84
N LEU A 83 21.28 -3.43 -2.62
CA LEU A 83 22.45 -4.26 -2.38
C LEU A 83 22.30 -5.62 -3.05
N SER A 84 23.32 -6.06 -3.78
CA SER A 84 23.28 -7.30 -4.57
C SER A 84 22.96 -8.54 -3.73
N ILE A 85 23.44 -8.61 -2.49
CA ILE A 85 23.14 -9.71 -1.56
C ILE A 85 21.66 -9.77 -1.16
N ILE A 86 21.01 -8.61 -1.07
CA ILE A 86 19.59 -8.50 -0.76
C ILE A 86 18.78 -8.84 -2.00
N ARG A 87 19.10 -8.24 -3.15
CA ARG A 87 18.45 -8.53 -4.45
C ARG A 87 18.47 -10.01 -4.79
N LYS A 88 19.59 -10.71 -4.55
CA LYS A 88 19.70 -12.17 -4.76
C LYS A 88 18.74 -12.99 -3.90
N ARG A 89 18.24 -12.45 -2.78
CA ARG A 89 17.32 -13.15 -1.87
C ARG A 89 15.87 -12.80 -2.11
N ILE A 90 15.55 -11.54 -2.39
CA ILE A 90 14.17 -11.04 -2.45
C ILE A 90 13.73 -10.57 -3.84
N GLY A 91 14.62 -10.62 -4.83
CA GLY A 91 14.42 -9.99 -6.14
C GLY A 91 14.82 -8.51 -6.14
N SER A 92 14.84 -7.90 -7.32
CA SER A 92 14.97 -6.46 -7.48
C SER A 92 13.60 -5.79 -7.63
N LEU A 93 13.58 -4.46 -7.48
CA LEU A 93 12.37 -3.67 -7.72
C LEU A 93 11.95 -3.75 -9.20
N ASP A 94 12.94 -3.85 -10.09
CA ASP A 94 12.75 -3.96 -11.54
C ASP A 94 12.08 -5.31 -11.87
N ASP A 95 12.57 -6.40 -11.30
CA ASP A 95 11.95 -7.73 -11.46
C ASP A 95 10.49 -7.72 -10.97
N TYR A 96 10.24 -7.08 -9.82
CA TYR A 96 8.89 -6.98 -9.26
C TYR A 96 7.96 -6.11 -10.12
N TYR A 97 8.48 -5.03 -10.72
CA TYR A 97 7.74 -4.21 -11.67
C TYR A 97 7.39 -4.99 -12.93
N ASP A 98 8.35 -5.70 -13.51
CA ASP A 98 8.15 -6.54 -14.69
C ASP A 98 7.09 -7.61 -14.44
N ASP A 99 7.16 -8.30 -13.29
CA ASP A 99 6.17 -9.29 -12.88
C ASP A 99 4.78 -8.67 -12.73
N PHE A 100 4.69 -7.46 -12.16
CA PHE A 100 3.45 -6.72 -12.01
C PHE A 100 2.82 -6.39 -13.37
N VAL A 101 3.59 -5.81 -14.29
CA VAL A 101 3.09 -5.41 -15.62
C VAL A 101 2.70 -6.65 -16.44
N ARG A 102 3.53 -7.71 -16.43
CA ARG A 102 3.20 -8.98 -17.12
C ARG A 102 1.92 -9.63 -16.59
N THR A 103 1.65 -9.50 -15.30
CA THR A 103 0.42 -10.00 -14.68
C THR A 103 -0.79 -9.14 -15.07
N ASN A 104 -0.59 -7.84 -15.27
CA ASN A 104 -1.61 -6.91 -15.70
C ASN A 104 -1.87 -6.98 -17.22
N THR A 105 -2.42 -8.10 -17.69
CA THR A 105 -2.70 -8.40 -19.12
C THR A 105 -3.66 -7.44 -19.85
N LYS A 106 -4.13 -6.38 -19.19
CA LYS A 106 -5.02 -5.38 -19.76
C LYS A 106 -4.31 -4.05 -20.03
N ASP A 107 -3.08 -3.89 -19.55
CA ASP A 107 -2.31 -2.65 -19.58
C ASP A 107 -3.07 -1.46 -18.96
N MET A 108 -4.09 -1.74 -18.15
CA MET A 108 -4.92 -0.73 -17.50
C MET A 108 -4.40 -0.43 -16.11
N CYS A 109 -4.42 0.83 -15.71
CA CYS A 109 -4.14 1.25 -14.34
C CYS A 109 -5.04 0.47 -13.36
N PRO A 110 -4.49 -0.30 -12.43
CA PRO A 110 -5.24 -1.20 -11.55
C PRO A 110 -6.00 -0.43 -10.45
N TYR A 111 -5.76 0.88 -10.40
CA TYR A 111 -6.46 1.82 -9.54
C TYR A 111 -7.69 2.35 -10.27
N CYS A 112 -7.55 3.23 -11.27
CA CYS A 112 -8.74 3.80 -11.89
C CYS A 112 -9.48 2.86 -12.86
N GLY A 113 -8.79 1.92 -13.50
CA GLY A 113 -9.34 1.14 -14.61
C GLY A 113 -9.73 2.00 -15.82
N LEU A 114 -9.16 3.21 -15.97
CA LEU A 114 -9.54 4.17 -17.03
C LEU A 114 -8.40 4.55 -17.97
N TYR A 115 -7.16 4.51 -17.50
CA TYR A 115 -5.98 4.90 -18.25
C TYR A 115 -5.06 3.70 -18.39
N LEU A 116 -4.32 3.66 -19.49
CA LEU A 116 -3.25 2.68 -19.66
C LEU A 116 -2.09 3.00 -18.71
N ILE A 117 -1.29 1.99 -18.40
CA ILE A 117 0.04 2.12 -17.81
C ILE A 117 1.08 1.63 -18.83
N ASP A 118 2.31 2.13 -18.70
CA ASP A 118 3.41 1.73 -19.58
C ASP A 118 3.67 0.21 -19.52
N GLU A 119 3.88 -0.40 -20.69
CA GLU A 119 4.23 -1.82 -20.84
C GLU A 119 5.73 -2.07 -20.52
N VAL A 120 6.11 -3.34 -20.35
CA VAL A 120 7.50 -3.76 -20.02
C VAL A 120 8.54 -3.22 -21.00
N ASP A 121 8.19 -3.12 -22.29
CA ASP A 121 9.11 -2.70 -23.35
C ASP A 121 9.20 -1.17 -23.53
N VAL A 122 8.44 -0.41 -22.75
CA VAL A 122 8.47 1.05 -22.76
C VAL A 122 9.62 1.55 -21.86
N LYS A 123 10.48 2.42 -22.40
CA LYS A 123 11.64 2.97 -21.66
C LYS A 123 11.27 3.94 -20.54
N THR A 124 10.01 4.35 -20.48
CA THR A 124 9.45 5.14 -19.39
C THR A 124 8.66 4.22 -18.49
N TRP A 125 8.79 4.42 -17.18
CA TRP A 125 7.99 3.70 -16.20
C TRP A 125 7.01 4.67 -15.57
N GLU A 126 5.77 4.22 -15.45
CA GLU A 126 4.81 4.84 -14.56
C GLU A 126 5.33 4.85 -13.12
N ALA A 127 4.88 5.83 -12.35
CA ALA A 127 5.37 5.99 -11.00
C ALA A 127 5.01 4.77 -10.14
N PHE A 128 6.05 4.08 -9.66
CA PHE A 128 5.94 2.91 -8.80
C PHE A 128 6.04 3.35 -7.34
N ASP A 129 4.91 3.85 -6.81
CA ASP A 129 4.85 4.52 -5.51
C ASP A 129 4.06 3.71 -4.47
N HIS A 130 4.32 3.98 -3.19
CA HIS A 130 3.68 3.31 -2.06
C HIS A 130 2.19 3.66 -1.98
N TYR A 131 1.30 2.67 -2.04
CA TYR A 131 -0.15 2.85 -1.93
C TYR A 131 -0.54 3.53 -0.62
N VAL A 132 -0.11 2.96 0.52
CA VAL A 132 -0.16 3.64 1.81
C VAL A 132 1.15 4.38 2.07
N LEU A 133 1.05 5.59 2.62
CA LEU A 133 2.16 6.52 2.66
C LEU A 133 3.27 6.05 3.63
N LYS A 134 4.48 5.85 3.11
CA LYS A 134 5.67 5.53 3.93
C LYS A 134 5.95 6.52 5.06
N ARG A 135 5.50 7.78 4.93
CA ARG A 135 5.68 8.79 6.00
C ARG A 135 4.77 8.58 7.21
N ILE A 136 3.63 7.89 7.01
CA ILE A 136 2.64 7.58 8.05
C ILE A 136 2.85 6.14 8.54
N TYR A 137 3.12 5.24 7.60
CA TYR A 137 3.31 3.80 7.79
C TYR A 137 4.73 3.38 7.36
N PRO A 138 5.80 3.83 8.04
CA PRO A 138 7.18 3.58 7.61
C PRO A 138 7.52 2.09 7.55
N PHE A 139 6.88 1.26 8.37
CA PHE A 139 7.06 -0.19 8.38
C PHE A 139 6.56 -0.88 7.10
N LEU A 140 5.65 -0.27 6.33
CA LEU A 140 5.20 -0.76 5.02
C LEU A 140 6.03 -0.20 3.84
N SER A 141 7.08 0.58 4.12
CA SER A 141 7.93 1.11 3.05
C SER A 141 8.69 0.02 2.30
N VAL A 142 9.02 -1.09 2.96
CA VAL A 142 9.77 -2.21 2.37
C VAL A 142 8.87 -3.38 1.97
N ASP A 143 7.56 -3.24 2.13
CA ASP A 143 6.59 -4.23 1.68
C ASP A 143 6.28 -4.00 0.19
N PHE A 144 6.69 -4.93 -0.67
CA PHE A 144 6.44 -4.82 -2.11
C PHE A 144 4.95 -4.91 -2.44
N LYS A 145 4.13 -5.53 -1.58
CA LYS A 145 2.67 -5.53 -1.74
C LYS A 145 2.04 -4.16 -1.43
N ASN A 146 2.83 -3.20 -0.95
CA ASN A 146 2.48 -1.78 -0.88
C ASN A 146 2.86 -1.00 -2.15
N LEU A 147 3.42 -1.65 -3.16
CA LEU A 147 3.82 -1.02 -4.42
C LEU A 147 3.00 -1.59 -5.57
N ALA A 148 2.45 -0.69 -6.37
CA ALA A 148 1.94 -1.06 -7.67
C ALA A 148 1.90 0.14 -8.60
N SER A 149 2.07 -0.15 -9.88
CA SER A 149 2.11 0.86 -10.91
C SER A 149 0.77 1.60 -10.98
N MET A 150 0.85 2.93 -10.91
CA MET A 150 -0.28 3.85 -10.98
C MET A 150 -0.08 4.76 -12.17
N CYS A 151 -1.12 4.96 -13.00
CA CYS A 151 -1.06 6.03 -13.99
C CYS A 151 -0.85 7.39 -13.31
N ASN A 152 -0.17 8.31 -14.00
CA ASN A 152 0.14 9.65 -13.49
C ASN A 152 -1.06 10.37 -12.84
N LYS A 153 -2.25 10.29 -13.46
CA LYS A 153 -3.46 10.94 -12.93
C LYS A 153 -3.92 10.36 -11.59
N CYS A 154 -3.80 9.05 -11.41
CA CYS A 154 -4.07 8.41 -10.12
C CYS A 154 -3.00 8.77 -9.10
N ASN A 155 -1.72 8.66 -9.48
CA ASN A 155 -0.64 8.88 -8.54
C ASN A 155 -0.49 10.36 -8.15
N SER A 156 -0.10 11.21 -9.08
CA SER A 156 0.20 12.62 -8.82
C SER A 156 -1.06 13.47 -8.73
N GLY A 157 -2.09 13.15 -9.53
CA GLY A 157 -3.31 13.95 -9.61
C GLY A 157 -4.30 13.73 -8.45
N ASN A 158 -4.43 12.49 -7.96
CA ASN A 158 -5.46 12.14 -6.97
C ASN A 158 -4.87 11.69 -5.63
N LYS A 159 -3.98 10.68 -5.64
CA LYS A 159 -3.39 10.12 -4.42
C LYS A 159 -2.49 11.13 -3.74
N GLY A 160 -1.43 11.55 -4.44
CA GLY A 160 -0.37 12.39 -3.92
C GLY A 160 0.03 11.99 -2.50
N ASN A 161 -0.20 12.92 -1.58
CA ASN A 161 0.11 12.78 -0.17
C ASN A 161 -1.11 12.42 0.70
N LYS A 162 -2.22 11.91 0.15
CA LYS A 162 -3.41 11.55 0.94
C LYS A 162 -3.28 10.11 1.49
N ASP A 163 -3.75 9.90 2.71
CA ASP A 163 -3.77 8.56 3.33
C ASP A 163 -4.99 7.78 2.82
N PRO A 164 -4.84 6.66 2.08
CA PRO A 164 -5.99 5.88 1.64
C PRO A 164 -6.81 5.27 2.78
N LEU A 165 -6.25 5.16 3.99
CA LEU A 165 -6.90 4.56 5.14
C LEU A 165 -7.67 5.58 5.99
N HIS A 166 -7.41 6.88 5.84
CA HIS A 166 -8.03 7.92 6.66
C HIS A 166 -8.49 9.14 5.85
N ASP A 167 -9.57 9.77 6.30
CA ASP A 167 -10.02 11.06 5.76
C ASP A 167 -9.22 12.25 6.30
N SER A 168 -9.51 13.45 5.80
CA SER A 168 -8.89 14.69 6.27
C SER A 168 -9.17 15.01 7.74
N SER A 169 -10.24 14.44 8.29
CA SER A 169 -10.65 14.53 9.70
C SER A 169 -10.09 13.37 10.54
N ASN A 170 -9.18 12.56 9.96
CA ASN A 170 -8.55 11.40 10.57
C ASN A 170 -9.49 10.24 10.91
N ASN A 171 -10.69 10.18 10.31
CA ASN A 171 -11.59 9.05 10.46
C ASN A 171 -11.17 7.91 9.53
N ARG A 172 -11.32 6.68 10.01
CA ARG A 172 -11.04 5.48 9.23
C ARG A 172 -11.95 5.41 8.00
N LYS A 173 -11.35 5.16 6.84
CA LYS A 173 -12.04 4.94 5.56
C LYS A 173 -11.91 3.48 5.12
N LYS A 174 -12.89 3.03 4.33
CA LYS A 174 -12.78 1.77 3.59
C LYS A 174 -11.73 1.95 2.50
N ALA A 175 -10.80 1.01 2.42
CA ALA A 175 -9.76 0.97 1.41
C ALA A 175 -9.86 -0.33 0.60
N PHE A 176 -9.24 -0.33 -0.57
CA PHE A 176 -9.16 -1.52 -1.41
C PHE A 176 -7.71 -1.96 -1.47
N TYR A 177 -7.43 -3.14 -0.94
CA TYR A 177 -6.21 -3.89 -1.21
C TYR A 177 -6.11 -4.25 -2.69
N LEU A 178 -4.98 -3.95 -3.31
CA LEU A 178 -4.84 -4.14 -4.75
C LEU A 178 -4.81 -5.62 -5.16
N PHE A 179 -4.15 -6.45 -4.37
CA PHE A 179 -3.91 -7.85 -4.69
C PHE A 179 -5.01 -8.79 -4.16
N LYS A 180 -6.15 -8.25 -3.73
CA LYS A 180 -7.31 -9.07 -3.37
C LYS A 180 -7.99 -9.55 -4.65
N GLU A 181 -8.09 -10.88 -4.79
CA GLU A 181 -8.68 -11.52 -5.97
C GLU A 181 -10.20 -11.31 -6.10
N ASP A 182 -10.91 -11.32 -4.96
CA ASP A 182 -12.36 -11.23 -4.94
C ASP A 182 -12.84 -10.33 -3.81
N TYR A 183 -13.58 -9.28 -4.16
CA TYR A 183 -14.25 -8.37 -3.22
C TYR A 183 -15.70 -8.80 -2.91
N GLY A 184 -16.15 -9.92 -3.47
CA GLY A 184 -17.53 -10.33 -3.46
C GLY A 184 -18.39 -9.44 -4.36
N GLN A 185 -19.70 -9.48 -4.12
CA GLN A 185 -20.66 -8.71 -4.89
C GLN A 185 -20.63 -7.23 -4.47
N ILE A 186 -20.37 -6.34 -5.44
CA ILE A 186 -20.55 -4.90 -5.27
C ILE A 186 -21.98 -4.55 -5.71
N GLU A 187 -22.82 -4.14 -4.76
CA GLU A 187 -24.16 -3.62 -5.06
C GLU A 187 -24.09 -2.09 -5.24
N ILE A 188 -24.61 -1.60 -6.36
CA ILE A 188 -24.74 -0.16 -6.60
C ILE A 188 -26.23 0.19 -6.64
N LYS A 189 -26.70 0.84 -5.58
CA LYS A 189 -28.08 1.34 -5.49
C LYS A 189 -28.15 2.77 -6.00
N VAL A 190 -28.81 2.96 -7.13
CA VAL A 190 -29.05 4.29 -7.71
C VAL A 190 -30.50 4.68 -7.42
N THR A 191 -30.69 5.78 -6.67
CA THR A 191 -32.00 6.39 -6.45
C THR A 191 -32.13 7.61 -7.34
N LEU A 192 -33.11 7.61 -8.24
CA LEU A 192 -33.41 8.76 -9.09
C LEU A 192 -34.35 9.71 -8.36
N ALA A 193 -33.99 10.98 -8.31
CA ALA A 193 -34.80 12.01 -7.63
C ALA A 193 -36.01 12.46 -8.47
N HIS A 194 -36.04 12.18 -9.77
CA HIS A 194 -37.10 12.61 -10.69
C HIS A 194 -37.56 11.47 -11.60
N GLY A 195 -38.85 11.52 -11.98
CA GLY A 195 -39.54 10.49 -12.74
C GLY A 195 -39.40 10.55 -14.26
N ASP A 196 -38.49 11.35 -14.80
CA ASP A 196 -38.26 11.42 -16.25
C ASP A 196 -37.27 10.32 -16.67
N TYR A 197 -37.78 9.08 -16.69
CA TYR A 197 -37.00 7.88 -17.02
C TYR A 197 -36.75 7.74 -18.53
N GLU A 198 -37.61 8.35 -19.35
CA GLU A 198 -37.60 8.25 -20.81
C GLU A 198 -36.33 8.84 -21.45
N ASN A 199 -35.64 9.76 -20.74
CA ASN A 199 -34.40 10.40 -21.20
C ASN A 199 -33.19 10.07 -20.32
N LEU A 200 -33.30 9.06 -19.45
CA LEU A 200 -32.25 8.77 -18.48
C LEU A 200 -31.12 7.92 -19.09
N PHE A 201 -29.96 8.56 -19.29
CA PHE A 201 -28.73 7.84 -19.65
C PHE A 201 -27.88 7.58 -18.39
N LEU A 202 -28.02 6.38 -17.81
CA LEU A 202 -27.16 5.94 -16.72
C LEU A 202 -25.82 5.43 -17.26
N ARG A 203 -24.77 6.25 -17.12
CA ARG A 203 -23.39 5.78 -17.33
C ARG A 203 -22.76 5.45 -15.97
N LEU A 204 -22.84 4.18 -15.59
CA LEU A 204 -22.08 3.64 -14.47
C LEU A 204 -20.59 3.61 -14.86
N VAL A 205 -19.84 4.58 -14.34
CA VAL A 205 -18.38 4.56 -14.38
C VAL A 205 -17.90 4.14 -13.00
N MET A 206 -17.63 2.86 -12.82
CA MET A 206 -16.93 2.41 -11.61
C MET A 206 -15.52 3.00 -11.65
N ARG A 207 -15.27 3.97 -10.79
CA ARG A 207 -13.92 4.44 -10.47
C ARG A 207 -13.58 3.80 -9.14
N LYS A 208 -12.46 3.10 -9.03
CA LYS A 208 -11.83 2.92 -7.72
C LYS A 208 -11.41 4.34 -7.30
N VAL A 209 -12.25 4.99 -6.50
CA VAL A 209 -12.01 6.36 -6.06
C VAL A 209 -10.87 6.31 -5.06
N CYS A 210 -9.65 6.47 -5.56
CA CYS A 210 -8.54 6.87 -4.70
C CYS A 210 -8.75 8.33 -4.34
N LEU A 211 -9.40 8.51 -3.19
CA LEU A 211 -9.34 9.66 -2.28
C LEU A 211 -10.14 10.91 -2.69
N ASP A 212 -11.16 11.16 -1.87
CA ASP A 212 -12.10 12.29 -1.95
C ASP A 212 -11.41 13.65 -2.11
N ARG A 213 -12.12 14.55 -2.79
CA ARG A 213 -11.81 15.97 -2.89
C ARG A 213 -12.19 16.70 -1.61
#